data_AF-A0A7K0G9F1-F1
#
_entry.id   AF-A0A7K0G9F1-F1
#
_cell.length_a   1.000
_cell.length_b   1.000
_cell.length_c   1.000
_cell.angle_alpha   90.00
_cell.angle_beta   90.00
_cell.angle_gamma   90.00
#
_symmetry.space_group_name_H-M   'P 1'
#
loop_
_entity.id
_entity.type
_entity.pdbx_description
1 polymer ?
#
loop_
_entity_poly.entity_id
_entity_poly.type
_entity_poly.pdbx_seq_one_letter_code
_entity_poly.pdbx_strand_id
1 'polypeptide(L)'
;MDDQVVYNGKVYVRERPRWIERGIGVEESMRHYSRLTKFYVVGNPVPGLSARRLDLKDLGWDAPWSKPEYLNRKMKDTVRDGDFLWSAEACDEMEEALRKADMLDGWVDWLAPRERAALHNCKKNQMMSLLYHVRNSLCHGRFTFFKRNRAIWIALEDVKNPGKGSPVGAWKQLSARMVLRYSTLLSWQELILAGPK
;
A
#
# COMPACT_ATOMS: atom_id res chain seq x y z
N MET A 1 11.14 -17.56 -12.56
CA MET A 1 12.40 -16.93 -12.11
C MET A 1 12.01 -16.09 -10.92
N ASP A 2 12.35 -16.56 -9.72
CA ASP A 2 11.71 -16.08 -8.50
C ASP A 2 12.17 -14.64 -8.19
N ASP A 3 11.20 -13.72 -8.18
CA ASP A 3 11.42 -12.30 -7.84
C ASP A 3 11.40 -12.07 -6.32
N GLN A 4 11.34 -13.14 -5.53
CA GLN A 4 11.34 -13.12 -4.07
C GLN A 4 12.15 -14.26 -3.44
N VAL A 5 12.66 -14.03 -2.23
CA VAL A 5 13.29 -15.04 -1.35
C VAL A 5 12.73 -14.86 0.05
N VAL A 6 12.42 -15.96 0.72
CA VAL A 6 12.01 -15.97 2.13
C VAL A 6 13.18 -16.44 2.97
N TYR A 7 13.49 -15.71 4.04
CA TYR A 7 14.56 -16.06 4.97
C TYR A 7 14.21 -15.61 6.39
N ASN A 8 14.12 -16.56 7.33
CA ASN A 8 13.72 -16.31 8.73
C ASN A 8 12.42 -15.49 8.84
N GLY A 9 11.37 -15.88 8.11
CA GLY A 9 10.06 -15.22 8.08
C GLY A 9 10.02 -13.84 7.40
N LYS A 10 11.18 -13.29 7.02
CA LYS A 10 11.29 -12.05 6.24
C LYS A 10 11.21 -12.39 4.76
N VAL A 11 10.53 -11.51 4.02
CA VAL A 11 10.45 -11.61 2.56
C VAL A 11 11.36 -10.58 1.94
N TYR A 12 12.19 -11.02 1.00
CA TYR A 12 13.11 -10.20 0.23
C TYR A 12 12.67 -10.21 -1.23
N VAL A 13 12.69 -9.06 -1.89
CA VAL A 13 12.32 -8.89 -3.29
C VAL A 13 13.41 -8.16 -4.05
N ARG A 14 13.45 -8.32 -5.38
CA ARG A 14 14.42 -7.58 -6.20
C ARG A 14 14.24 -6.07 -6.06
N GLU A 15 15.36 -5.33 -6.11
CA GLU A 15 15.36 -3.87 -6.15
C GLU A 15 14.60 -3.34 -7.38
N ARG A 16 14.72 -4.00 -8.52
CA ARG A 16 13.95 -3.71 -9.75
C ARG A 16 13.16 -4.94 -10.16
N PRO A 17 11.95 -5.13 -9.64
CA PRO A 17 11.14 -6.30 -9.99
C PRO A 17 10.49 -6.09 -11.37
N ARG A 18 10.38 -7.14 -12.18
CA ARG A 18 9.93 -7.01 -13.58
C ARG A 18 8.44 -6.67 -13.71
N TRP A 19 7.64 -6.95 -12.69
CA TRP A 19 6.19 -6.75 -12.73
C TRP A 19 5.78 -5.27 -12.81
N ILE A 20 6.63 -4.33 -12.38
CA ILE A 20 6.30 -2.89 -12.42
C ILE A 20 6.11 -2.38 -13.85
N GLU A 21 6.76 -3.03 -14.82
CA GLU A 21 6.74 -2.68 -16.24
C GLU A 21 5.58 -3.33 -17.01
N ARG A 22 4.81 -4.24 -16.38
CA ARG A 22 3.75 -5.02 -17.04
C ARG A 22 2.36 -4.35 -17.04
N GLY A 23 2.30 -3.07 -16.67
CA GLY A 23 1.06 -2.33 -16.50
C GLY A 23 0.44 -1.80 -17.80
N ILE A 24 -0.53 -0.91 -17.63
CA ILE A 24 -1.07 -0.07 -18.71
C ILE A 24 0.01 0.88 -19.25
N GLY A 25 -0.24 1.46 -20.43
CA GLY A 25 0.70 2.36 -21.09
C GLY A 25 1.13 3.56 -20.23
N VAL A 26 2.37 4.01 -20.43
CA VAL A 26 3.02 5.06 -19.61
C VAL A 26 2.17 6.32 -19.50
N GLU A 27 1.58 6.81 -20.59
CA GLU A 27 0.78 8.03 -20.59
C GLU A 27 -0.48 7.90 -19.71
N GLU A 28 -1.20 6.78 -19.83
CA GLU A 28 -2.38 6.48 -19.00
C GLU A 28 -1.98 6.32 -17.52
N SER A 29 -0.90 5.59 -17.27
CA SER A 29 -0.30 5.42 -15.93
C SER A 29 0.03 6.78 -15.30
N MET A 30 0.65 7.70 -16.03
CA MET A 30 1.01 9.04 -15.52
C MET A 30 -0.21 9.89 -15.17
N ARG A 31 -1.32 9.78 -15.91
CA ARG A 31 -2.57 10.48 -15.53
C ARG A 31 -3.08 10.00 -14.18
N HIS A 32 -3.15 8.68 -13.97
CA HIS A 32 -3.58 8.11 -12.69
C HIS A 32 -2.63 8.46 -11.55
N TYR A 33 -1.32 8.33 -11.80
CA TYR A 33 -0.26 8.67 -10.86
C TYR A 33 -0.35 10.13 -10.39
N SER A 34 -0.49 11.08 -11.31
CA SER A 34 -0.55 12.52 -11.00
C SER A 34 -1.68 12.88 -10.03
N ARG A 35 -2.81 12.17 -10.11
CA ARG A 35 -3.95 12.38 -9.20
C ARG A 35 -3.65 11.84 -7.81
N LEU A 36 -3.05 10.65 -7.71
CA LEU A 36 -2.72 10.06 -6.41
C LEU A 36 -1.60 10.82 -5.71
N THR A 37 -0.56 11.26 -6.42
CA THR A 37 0.61 11.89 -5.79
C THR A 37 0.30 13.20 -5.08
N LYS A 38 -0.60 14.01 -5.63
CA LYS A 38 -1.04 15.26 -4.99
C LYS A 38 -1.54 15.02 -3.57
N PHE A 39 -2.31 13.96 -3.35
CA PHE A 39 -2.85 13.61 -2.04
C PHE A 39 -1.94 12.68 -1.24
N TYR A 40 -1.59 11.52 -1.79
CA TYR A 40 -0.88 10.46 -1.07
C TYR A 40 0.62 10.71 -0.88
N VAL A 41 1.25 11.57 -1.68
CA VAL A 41 2.69 11.84 -1.56
C VAL A 41 2.92 13.24 -1.01
N VAL A 42 2.35 14.27 -1.64
CA VAL A 42 2.57 15.67 -1.28
C VAL A 42 1.72 16.06 -0.07
N GLY A 43 0.40 15.88 -0.15
CA GLY A 43 -0.53 16.24 0.92
C GLY A 43 -0.69 15.18 2.02
N ASN A 44 0.14 14.13 2.08
CA ASN A 44 -0.16 12.92 2.85
C ASN A 44 -0.69 13.19 4.29
N PRO A 45 -1.80 12.56 4.72
CA PRO A 45 -2.43 12.81 6.03
C PRO A 45 -1.73 12.12 7.21
N VAL A 46 -0.71 11.30 6.97
CA VAL A 46 0.06 10.62 8.02
C VAL A 46 1.19 11.54 8.50
N PRO A 47 1.27 11.81 9.82
CA PRO A 47 2.30 12.69 10.38
C PRO A 47 3.73 12.26 10.04
N GLY A 48 4.57 13.25 9.72
CA GLY A 48 6.01 13.07 9.51
C GLY A 48 6.45 12.55 8.13
N LEU A 49 5.54 12.41 7.15
CA LEU A 49 5.87 11.87 5.82
C LEU A 49 6.01 12.92 4.71
N SER A 50 5.51 14.13 4.95
CA SER A 50 5.59 15.25 4.01
C SER A 50 5.69 16.58 4.74
N ALA A 51 6.48 17.49 4.17
CA ALA A 51 6.54 18.89 4.62
C ALA A 51 5.25 19.66 4.30
N ARG A 52 4.56 19.31 3.20
CA ARG A 52 3.27 19.88 2.80
C ARG A 52 2.09 19.01 3.24
N ARG A 53 2.26 18.25 4.33
CA ARG A 53 1.24 17.35 4.86
C ARG A 53 -0.09 18.07 5.04
N LEU A 54 -1.16 17.32 4.83
CA LEU A 54 -2.51 17.69 5.23
C LEU A 54 -2.66 17.34 6.71
N ASP A 55 -2.87 18.32 7.56
CA ASP A 55 -3.24 18.05 8.94
C ASP A 55 -4.73 17.68 8.98
N LEU A 56 -5.06 16.52 9.56
CA LEU A 56 -6.46 16.10 9.67
C LEU A 56 -7.25 17.04 10.57
N LYS A 57 -6.58 17.70 11.53
CA LYS A 57 -7.22 18.70 12.39
C LYS A 57 -7.71 19.92 11.60
N ASP A 58 -6.97 20.33 10.56
CA ASP A 58 -7.35 21.45 9.69
C ASP A 58 -8.61 21.13 8.86
N LEU A 59 -8.94 19.84 8.72
CA LEU A 59 -10.14 19.33 8.08
C LEU A 59 -11.27 19.01 9.08
N GLY A 60 -11.09 19.38 10.35
CA GLY A 60 -12.08 19.19 11.40
C GLY A 60 -12.04 17.83 12.10
N TRP A 61 -11.12 16.92 11.75
CA TRP A 61 -10.97 15.65 12.47
C TRP A 61 -10.26 15.88 13.80
N ASP A 62 -10.94 15.62 14.92
CA ASP A 62 -10.34 15.75 16.26
C ASP A 62 -9.75 14.41 16.73
N ALA A 63 -10.50 13.32 16.55
CA ALA A 63 -10.12 11.97 16.95
C ALA A 63 -10.30 10.96 15.80
N PRO A 64 -9.64 11.16 14.63
CA PRO A 64 -10.01 10.49 13.37
C PRO A 64 -9.98 8.98 13.49
N TRP A 65 -8.99 8.44 14.19
CA TRP A 65 -8.74 7.02 14.23
C TRP A 65 -9.48 6.29 15.37
N SER A 66 -10.23 7.00 16.20
CA SER A 66 -10.92 6.47 17.38
C SER A 66 -12.37 6.97 17.47
N LYS A 67 -13.06 6.67 18.58
CA LYS A 67 -14.40 7.21 18.85
C LYS A 67 -14.33 8.74 18.90
N PRO A 68 -15.32 9.47 18.34
CA PRO A 68 -16.51 9.00 17.64
C PRO A 68 -16.34 8.83 16.11
N GLU A 69 -15.20 9.21 15.55
CA GLU A 69 -15.06 9.45 14.11
C GLU A 69 -14.79 8.18 13.28
N TYR A 70 -14.05 7.22 13.85
CA TYR A 70 -13.78 5.88 13.29
C TYR A 70 -13.41 5.88 11.79
N LEU A 71 -12.53 6.79 11.36
CA LEU A 71 -12.07 6.90 9.97
C LEU A 71 -11.53 5.57 9.43
N ASN A 72 -10.85 4.78 10.27
CA ASN A 72 -10.36 3.45 9.91
C ASN A 72 -11.48 2.57 9.37
N ARG A 73 -12.62 2.56 10.07
CA ARG A 73 -13.79 1.77 9.70
C ARG A 73 -14.44 2.35 8.45
N LYS A 74 -14.66 3.67 8.42
CA LYS A 74 -15.23 4.36 7.24
C LYS A 74 -14.42 4.05 5.97
N MET A 75 -13.09 4.01 6.06
CA MET A 75 -12.22 3.61 4.94
C MET A 75 -12.36 2.12 4.59
N LYS A 76 -12.36 1.23 5.58
CA LYS A 76 -12.56 -0.22 5.33
C LYS A 76 -13.91 -0.50 4.66
N ASP A 77 -14.95 0.21 5.05
CA ASP A 77 -16.31 0.07 4.49
C ASP A 77 -16.41 0.49 3.00
N THR A 78 -15.42 1.21 2.46
CA THR A 78 -15.35 1.53 1.01
C THR A 78 -14.83 0.37 0.16
N VAL A 79 -14.19 -0.63 0.78
CA VAL A 79 -13.63 -1.79 0.08
C VAL A 79 -14.72 -2.82 -0.14
N ARG A 80 -14.87 -3.27 -1.40
CA ARG A 80 -16.01 -4.12 -1.79
C ARG A 80 -15.88 -5.58 -1.38
N ASP A 81 -14.65 -6.05 -1.19
CA ASP A 81 -14.33 -7.48 -1.18
C ASP A 81 -14.09 -8.04 0.24
N GLY A 82 -14.71 -7.42 1.26
CA GLY A 82 -14.61 -7.82 2.66
C GLY A 82 -13.23 -7.52 3.28
N ASP A 83 -12.71 -8.43 4.11
CA ASP A 83 -11.37 -8.30 4.68
C ASP A 83 -10.33 -8.18 3.57
N PHE A 84 -9.54 -7.12 3.61
CA PHE A 84 -8.49 -6.85 2.61
C PHE A 84 -7.14 -6.54 3.25
N LEU A 85 -7.05 -6.48 4.58
CA LEU A 85 -5.88 -5.95 5.28
C LEU A 85 -5.35 -6.95 6.31
N TRP A 86 -4.13 -7.43 6.08
CA TRP A 86 -3.38 -8.31 6.95
C TRP A 86 -2.11 -7.59 7.41
N SER A 87 -1.90 -7.47 8.72
CA SER A 87 -0.71 -6.81 9.25
C SER A 87 0.20 -7.78 10.00
N ALA A 88 1.49 -7.62 9.77
CA ALA A 88 2.57 -8.15 10.57
C ALA A 88 2.97 -7.10 11.63
N GLU A 89 3.16 -7.51 12.88
CA GLU A 89 3.64 -6.61 13.94
C GLU A 89 5.17 -6.49 13.89
N ALA A 90 5.85 -7.53 13.44
CA ALA A 90 7.28 -7.54 13.18
C ALA A 90 7.62 -7.91 11.73
N CYS A 91 8.83 -7.57 11.28
CA CYS A 91 9.23 -7.77 9.88
C CYS A 91 9.42 -9.25 9.49
N ASP A 92 9.69 -10.11 10.45
CA ASP A 92 9.80 -11.57 10.33
C ASP A 92 8.43 -12.28 10.37
N GLU A 93 7.35 -11.55 10.61
CA GLU A 93 5.98 -12.05 10.45
C GLU A 93 5.39 -11.72 9.07
N MET A 94 6.18 -11.07 8.20
CA MET A 94 5.73 -10.61 6.88
C MET A 94 5.37 -11.79 5.96
N GLU A 95 6.10 -12.91 6.06
CA GLU A 95 5.74 -14.14 5.33
C GLU A 95 4.31 -14.59 5.66
N GLU A 96 3.98 -14.67 6.95
CA GLU A 96 2.68 -15.14 7.40
C GLU A 96 1.55 -14.18 6.96
N ALA A 97 1.78 -12.87 7.06
CA ALA A 97 0.82 -11.87 6.57
C ALA A 97 0.56 -12.03 5.06
N LEU A 98 1.59 -12.33 4.26
CA LEU A 98 1.47 -12.57 2.82
C LEU A 98 0.75 -13.88 2.52
N ARG A 99 1.00 -14.95 3.29
CA ARG A 99 0.28 -16.23 3.14
C ARG A 99 -1.20 -16.06 3.42
N LYS A 100 -1.57 -15.41 4.53
CA LYS A 100 -2.98 -15.12 4.87
C LYS A 100 -3.68 -14.27 3.81
N ALA A 101 -2.93 -13.37 3.18
CA ALA A 101 -3.43 -12.54 2.09
C ALA A 101 -3.40 -13.24 0.73
N ASP A 102 -2.90 -14.47 0.61
CA ASP A 102 -2.71 -15.16 -0.67
C ASP A 102 -1.92 -14.27 -1.66
N MET A 103 -0.82 -13.71 -1.16
CA MET A 103 0.08 -12.79 -1.88
C MET A 103 1.56 -13.15 -1.69
N LEU A 104 1.88 -14.29 -1.09
CA LEU A 104 3.26 -14.76 -1.01
C LEU A 104 3.69 -15.28 -2.39
N ASP A 105 3.07 -16.35 -2.87
CA ASP A 105 3.47 -17.05 -4.09
C ASP A 105 2.64 -16.59 -5.30
N GLY A 106 3.27 -16.43 -6.47
CA GLY A 106 2.56 -16.13 -7.73
C GLY A 106 1.71 -14.85 -7.71
N TRP A 107 1.96 -13.91 -6.79
CA TRP A 107 1.08 -12.75 -6.59
C TRP A 107 0.97 -11.84 -7.82
N VAL A 108 1.99 -11.88 -8.69
CA VAL A 108 2.03 -11.14 -9.96
C VAL A 108 1.41 -11.89 -11.12
N ASP A 109 1.08 -13.17 -10.96
CA ASP A 109 0.84 -14.00 -12.13
C ASP A 109 -0.44 -13.60 -12.86
N TRP A 110 -1.47 -13.02 -12.21
CA TRP A 110 -2.61 -12.31 -12.89
C TRP A 110 -3.74 -11.76 -11.97
N LEU A 111 -3.48 -11.52 -10.68
CA LEU A 111 -4.33 -10.80 -9.68
C LEU A 111 -5.85 -11.03 -9.79
N ALA A 112 -6.33 -12.00 -9.00
CA ALA A 112 -7.75 -12.19 -8.70
C ALA A 112 -8.42 -10.85 -8.32
N PRO A 113 -9.68 -10.60 -8.71
CA PRO A 113 -10.33 -9.29 -8.63
C PRO A 113 -10.77 -8.94 -7.20
N ARG A 114 -9.85 -9.06 -6.23
CA ARG A 114 -10.05 -8.76 -4.83
C ARG A 114 -8.96 -7.83 -4.33
N GLU A 115 -9.38 -6.80 -3.62
CA GLU A 115 -8.45 -5.90 -2.93
C GLU A 115 -7.76 -6.62 -1.78
N ARG A 116 -6.43 -6.46 -1.68
CA ARG A 116 -5.60 -7.14 -0.68
C ARG A 116 -4.39 -6.28 -0.32
N ALA A 117 -4.01 -6.30 0.95
CA ALA A 117 -2.88 -5.58 1.49
C ALA A 117 -2.27 -6.39 2.64
N ALA A 118 -1.02 -6.80 2.47
CA ALA A 118 -0.20 -7.34 3.53
C ALA A 118 0.85 -6.28 3.88
N LEU A 119 1.02 -5.92 5.14
CA LEU A 119 1.95 -4.87 5.55
C LEU A 119 2.53 -5.05 6.94
N HIS A 120 3.66 -4.40 7.22
CA HIS A 120 4.21 -4.24 8.55
C HIS A 120 3.57 -3.03 9.26
N ASN A 121 3.00 -3.21 10.45
CA ASN A 121 2.26 -2.19 11.18
C ASN A 121 3.16 -1.11 11.84
N CYS A 122 3.86 -0.32 11.03
CA CYS A 122 4.86 0.64 11.50
C CYS A 122 4.30 1.89 12.20
N LYS A 123 2.98 2.12 12.15
CA LYS A 123 2.30 3.27 12.77
C LYS A 123 1.44 2.90 13.98
N LYS A 124 1.46 1.64 14.44
CA LYS A 124 0.58 1.14 15.52
C LYS A 124 -0.92 1.39 15.24
N ASN A 125 -1.25 1.54 13.96
CA ASN A 125 -2.59 1.70 13.40
C ASN A 125 -2.52 1.18 11.96
N GLN A 126 -3.25 0.10 11.67
CA GLN A 126 -3.14 -0.61 10.41
C GLN A 126 -3.46 0.29 9.19
N MET A 127 -4.46 1.17 9.30
CA MET A 127 -4.84 2.07 8.20
C MET A 127 -3.83 3.19 8.00
N MET A 128 -3.27 3.75 9.08
CA MET A 128 -2.16 4.71 8.95
C MET A 128 -0.91 4.06 8.37
N SER A 129 -0.60 2.82 8.77
CA SER A 129 0.49 2.03 8.18
C SER A 129 0.24 1.76 6.69
N LEU A 130 -1.00 1.48 6.30
CA LEU A 130 -1.38 1.34 4.90
C LEU A 130 -1.15 2.62 4.10
N LEU A 131 -1.61 3.77 4.60
CA LEU A 131 -1.40 5.07 3.96
C LEU A 131 0.10 5.44 3.86
N TYR A 132 0.88 5.08 4.88
CA TYR A 132 2.34 5.20 4.87
C TYR A 132 2.97 4.36 3.74
N HIS A 133 2.57 3.10 3.62
CA HIS A 133 3.12 2.19 2.62
C HIS A 133 2.70 2.57 1.19
N VAL A 134 1.43 2.95 0.98
CA VAL A 134 0.96 3.49 -0.31
C VAL A 134 1.81 4.70 -0.73
N ARG A 135 2.08 5.64 0.19
CA ARG A 135 2.94 6.79 -0.08
C ARG A 135 4.34 6.37 -0.51
N ASN A 136 4.97 5.47 0.24
CA ASN A 136 6.34 5.05 -0.06
C ASN A 136 6.44 4.31 -1.40
N SER A 137 5.50 3.41 -1.68
CA SER A 137 5.43 2.72 -2.96
C SER A 137 5.32 3.69 -4.13
N LEU A 138 4.44 4.70 -4.02
CA LEU A 138 4.30 5.76 -5.03
C LEU A 138 5.57 6.60 -5.15
N CYS A 139 6.14 7.06 -4.03
CA CYS A 139 7.32 7.92 -4.01
C CYS A 139 8.57 7.23 -4.57
N HIS A 140 8.69 5.91 -4.40
CA HIS A 140 9.85 5.13 -4.83
C HIS A 140 9.61 4.42 -6.17
N GLY A 141 8.46 4.64 -6.84
CA GLY A 141 8.17 4.06 -8.15
C GLY A 141 7.93 2.55 -8.14
N ARG A 142 7.63 1.95 -6.99
CA ARG A 142 7.39 0.51 -6.84
C ARG A 142 5.91 0.18 -6.97
N PHE A 143 5.34 0.50 -8.11
CA PHE A 143 3.94 0.24 -8.42
C PHE A 143 3.73 -0.01 -9.91
N THR A 144 2.56 -0.55 -10.25
CA THR A 144 2.06 -0.57 -11.62
C THR A 144 0.54 -0.45 -11.64
N PHE A 145 0.01 0.27 -12.62
CA PHE A 145 -1.42 0.31 -12.87
C PHE A 145 -1.80 -0.75 -13.90
N PHE A 146 -2.94 -1.39 -13.75
CA PHE A 146 -3.42 -2.39 -14.70
C PHE A 146 -4.95 -2.39 -14.80
N LYS A 147 -5.46 -2.98 -15.89
CA LYS A 147 -6.90 -3.10 -16.15
C LYS A 147 -7.38 -4.52 -15.85
N ARG A 148 -8.47 -4.64 -15.08
CA ARG A 148 -9.14 -5.91 -14.81
C ARG A 148 -10.62 -5.65 -14.59
N ASN A 149 -11.49 -6.42 -15.26
CA ASN A 149 -12.95 -6.27 -15.19
C ASN A 149 -13.44 -4.83 -15.42
N ARG A 150 -12.86 -4.15 -16.44
CA ARG A 150 -13.12 -2.74 -16.79
C ARG A 150 -12.78 -1.71 -15.70
N ALA A 151 -12.18 -2.13 -14.58
CA ALA A 151 -11.68 -1.24 -13.54
C ALA A 151 -10.16 -1.04 -13.65
N ILE A 152 -9.70 0.12 -13.18
CA ILE A 152 -8.27 0.40 -12.99
C ILE A 152 -7.88 -0.08 -11.59
N TRP A 153 -6.80 -0.83 -11.54
CA TRP A 153 -6.19 -1.33 -10.32
C TRP A 153 -4.75 -0.84 -10.22
N ILE A 154 -4.21 -0.91 -9.01
CA ILE A 154 -2.82 -0.60 -8.73
C ILE A 154 -2.22 -1.71 -7.86
N ALA A 155 -1.10 -2.25 -8.29
CA ALA A 155 -0.25 -3.12 -7.49
C ALA A 155 0.93 -2.31 -6.97
N LEU A 156 1.28 -2.48 -5.69
CA LEU A 156 2.29 -1.69 -4.99
C LEU A 156 3.15 -2.59 -4.09
N GLU A 157 4.43 -2.26 -3.97
CA GLU A 157 5.30 -2.77 -2.91
C GLU A 157 6.01 -1.63 -2.17
N ASP A 158 6.13 -1.74 -0.85
CA ASP A 158 7.04 -0.91 -0.07
C ASP A 158 8.15 -1.79 0.48
N VAL A 159 9.39 -1.29 0.44
CA VAL A 159 10.59 -2.03 0.78
C VAL A 159 11.55 -1.20 1.62
N LYS A 160 12.35 -1.88 2.43
CA LYS A 160 13.42 -1.32 3.24
C LYS A 160 14.76 -1.87 2.78
N ASN A 161 15.84 -1.15 3.09
CA ASN A 161 17.18 -1.69 2.90
C ASN A 161 17.36 -2.94 3.76
N PRO A 162 18.00 -4.00 3.23
CA PRO A 162 18.26 -5.22 3.99
C PRO A 162 19.16 -4.94 5.20
N GLY A 163 18.87 -5.59 6.33
CA GLY A 163 19.74 -5.54 7.51
C GLY A 163 21.00 -6.39 7.37
N LYS A 164 21.94 -6.26 8.32
CA LYS A 164 23.13 -7.13 8.41
C LYS A 164 22.69 -8.60 8.46
N GLY A 165 23.33 -9.47 7.65
CA GLY A 165 23.01 -10.90 7.59
C GLY A 165 21.84 -11.28 6.66
N SER A 166 21.36 -10.35 5.83
CA SER A 166 20.37 -10.66 4.77
C SER A 166 21.03 -11.38 3.59
N PRO A 167 20.26 -12.11 2.75
CA PRO A 167 20.78 -12.69 1.51
C PRO A 167 21.52 -11.64 0.67
N VAL A 168 22.76 -11.93 0.29
CA VAL A 168 23.68 -10.97 -0.35
C VAL A 168 23.24 -10.70 -1.79
N GLY A 169 23.05 -9.42 -2.17
CA GLY A 169 22.74 -8.99 -3.55
C GLY A 169 21.82 -7.75 -3.65
N ALA A 170 21.24 -7.52 -4.83
CA ALA A 170 20.28 -6.44 -5.12
C ALA A 170 18.86 -6.73 -4.59
N TRP A 171 18.77 -7.21 -3.36
CA TRP A 171 17.54 -7.58 -2.68
C TRP A 171 17.14 -6.49 -1.68
N LYS A 172 15.85 -6.20 -1.59
CA LYS A 172 15.26 -5.30 -0.61
C LYS A 172 14.31 -6.09 0.28
N GLN A 173 14.25 -5.73 1.56
CA GLN A 173 13.32 -6.39 2.48
C GLN A 173 11.92 -5.81 2.26
N LEU A 174 10.95 -6.65 1.92
CA LEU A 174 9.56 -6.26 1.73
C LEU A 174 8.95 -5.86 3.07
N SER A 175 8.26 -4.71 3.09
CA SER A 175 7.49 -4.26 4.26
C SER A 175 6.02 -4.07 3.97
N ALA A 176 5.62 -4.01 2.70
CA ALA A 176 4.22 -4.09 2.30
C ALA A 176 4.09 -4.56 0.86
N ARG A 177 2.99 -5.25 0.56
CA ARG A 177 2.54 -5.64 -0.78
C ARG A 177 1.03 -5.43 -0.84
N MET A 178 0.58 -4.70 -1.84
CA MET A 178 -0.81 -4.23 -1.92
C MET A 178 -1.33 -4.32 -3.35
N VAL A 179 -2.61 -4.65 -3.48
CA VAL A 179 -3.36 -4.66 -4.73
C VAL A 179 -4.72 -4.02 -4.42
N LEU A 180 -4.94 -2.82 -4.93
CA LEU A 180 -6.11 -2.01 -4.60
C LEU A 180 -6.79 -1.53 -5.89
N ARG A 181 -8.10 -1.28 -5.82
CA ARG A 181 -8.76 -0.56 -6.91
C ARG A 181 -8.32 0.89 -6.87
N TYR A 182 -8.11 1.47 -8.03
CA TYR A 182 -7.83 2.90 -8.14
C TYR A 182 -8.98 3.73 -7.54
N SER A 183 -10.23 3.31 -7.76
CA SER A 183 -11.41 3.96 -7.19
C SER A 183 -11.42 3.96 -5.67
N THR A 184 -10.91 2.92 -5.02
CA THR A 184 -10.85 2.84 -3.55
C THR A 184 -9.91 3.90 -2.99
N LEU A 185 -8.74 4.10 -3.61
CA LEU A 185 -7.84 5.20 -3.24
C LEU A 185 -8.52 6.56 -3.44
N LEU A 186 -9.27 6.75 -4.52
CA LEU A 186 -10.01 7.99 -4.72
C LEU A 186 -11.09 8.21 -3.64
N SER A 187 -11.85 7.16 -3.30
CA SER A 187 -12.86 7.23 -2.25
C SER A 187 -12.26 7.52 -0.87
N TRP A 188 -11.08 6.97 -0.56
CA TRP A 188 -10.36 7.31 0.67
C TRP A 188 -9.91 8.77 0.69
N GLN A 189 -9.38 9.27 -0.43
CA GLN A 189 -9.05 10.69 -0.55
C GLN A 189 -10.28 11.57 -0.31
N GLU A 190 -11.40 11.29 -0.98
CA GLU A 190 -12.65 12.03 -0.85
C GLU A 190 -13.18 11.99 0.59
N LEU A 191 -13.18 10.81 1.21
CA LEU A 191 -13.61 10.62 2.60
C LEU A 191 -12.77 11.46 3.57
N ILE A 192 -11.46 11.44 3.43
CA ILE A 192 -10.55 12.17 4.32
C ILE A 192 -10.74 13.68 4.16
N LEU A 193 -10.80 14.17 2.91
CA LEU A 193 -10.96 15.59 2.59
C LEU A 193 -12.34 16.14 3.00
N ALA A 194 -13.36 15.29 3.09
CA ALA A 194 -14.71 15.71 3.48
C ALA A 194 -14.84 16.07 4.97
N GLY A 195 -13.87 15.69 5.82
CA GLY A 195 -13.97 15.91 7.26
C GLY A 195 -14.92 14.94 7.98
N PRO A 196 -15.08 15.07 9.30
CA PRO A 196 -16.03 14.28 10.06
C PRO A 196 -17.47 14.60 9.63
N LYS A 197 -18.25 13.55 9.39
CA LYS A 197 -19.70 13.55 9.28
C LYS A 197 -20.28 12.84 10.48
#